data_AF-A0A6I4SI99-F1
#
_entry.id   AF-A0A6I4SI99-F1
#
_cell.length_a   1.000
_cell.length_b   1.000
_cell.length_c   1.000
_cell.angle_alpha   90.00
_cell.angle_beta   90.00
_cell.angle_gamma   90.00
#
_symmetry.space_group_name_H-M   'P 1'
#
loop_
_entity.id
_entity.type
_entity.pdbx_description
1 polymer ?
#
loop_
_entity_poly.entity_id
_entity_poly.type
_entity_poly.pdbx_seq_one_letter_code
_entity_poly.pdbx_strand_id
1 'polypeptide(L)'
;MNGLNSAPRFYMWTHPNRSWMENFAQNLLSPDIVMWGEESETIPAWYAWTSRHFDEASTPQEFLDKMTAMKAMFDGAMYLASGRNYYPLELVNPSAENVQDQEIVCDLPYPGNVTINPFSPKHLKTHHGLDQSKLDDPLTRNIFLARYDEVAFAILKYVGVNGITYQSLYAFRDWMKDAGWDDKKIADEAGWSGSRLKDFTNTANNPAYLGPFARHGGSKDPPPKRPMLLDEAEKGLLQAVNRFLLHRAATVDLRAEWNALR
;
A
#
# COMPACT_ATOMS: atom_id res chain seq x y z
N MET A 1 15.33 -19.79 1.88
CA MET A 1 14.18 -19.01 1.36
C MET A 1 12.94 -19.34 2.17
N ASN A 2 12.48 -18.44 3.04
CA ASN A 2 11.24 -18.68 3.77
C ASN A 2 10.06 -18.32 2.85
N GLY A 3 9.28 -19.31 2.42
CA GLY A 3 7.96 -19.10 1.80
C GLY A 3 7.87 -19.17 0.27
N LEU A 4 8.97 -19.36 -0.46
CA LEU A 4 8.94 -19.64 -1.90
C LEU A 4 9.33 -21.09 -2.16
N ASN A 5 8.40 -21.88 -2.73
CA ASN A 5 8.66 -23.26 -3.15
C ASN A 5 9.48 -23.35 -4.46
N SER A 6 9.68 -22.22 -5.13
CA SER A 6 10.49 -22.06 -6.35
C SER A 6 11.16 -20.68 -6.34
N ALA A 7 12.33 -20.56 -6.94
CA ALA A 7 12.97 -19.26 -7.12
C ALA A 7 12.03 -18.29 -7.87
N PRO A 8 11.97 -17.01 -7.46
CA PRO A 8 11.11 -16.03 -8.13
C PRO A 8 11.63 -15.74 -9.54
N ARG A 9 10.74 -15.61 -10.54
CA ARG A 9 11.17 -15.34 -11.92
C ARG A 9 11.80 -13.95 -12.06
N PHE A 10 11.17 -12.95 -11.44
CA PHE A 10 11.61 -11.55 -11.48
C PHE A 10 11.66 -10.95 -10.07
N TYR A 11 12.60 -10.05 -9.82
CA TYR A 11 12.69 -9.33 -8.54
C TYR A 11 13.41 -8.00 -8.70
N MET A 12 13.29 -7.15 -7.69
CA MET A 12 13.97 -5.86 -7.60
C MET A 12 14.85 -5.85 -6.36
N TRP A 13 16.01 -5.22 -6.42
CA TRP A 13 16.84 -5.01 -5.24
C TRP A 13 16.46 -3.73 -4.51
N THR A 14 16.70 -3.69 -3.20
CA THR A 14 16.68 -2.46 -2.42
C THR A 14 17.87 -2.47 -1.45
N HIS A 15 18.43 -1.29 -1.19
CA HIS A 15 19.52 -1.10 -0.24
C HIS A 15 19.04 -0.21 0.92
N PRO A 16 18.36 -0.79 1.91
CA PRO A 16 17.77 -0.01 2.99
C PRO A 16 18.87 0.37 3.97
N ASN A 17 19.00 1.67 4.25
CA ASN A 17 19.94 2.19 5.24
C ASN A 17 19.48 1.94 6.71
N ARG A 18 18.87 0.77 7.01
CA ARG A 18 18.10 0.58 8.25
C ARG A 18 18.36 -0.77 8.91
N SER A 19 18.69 -0.72 10.21
CA SER A 19 18.94 -1.89 11.05
C SER A 19 17.72 -2.80 11.27
N TRP A 20 16.50 -2.32 11.01
CA TRP A 20 15.29 -3.13 11.18
C TRP A 20 14.95 -4.00 9.96
N MET A 21 15.60 -3.79 8.81
CA MET A 21 15.16 -4.43 7.57
C MET A 21 15.23 -5.95 7.65
N GLU A 22 16.29 -6.51 8.23
CA GLU A 22 16.43 -7.96 8.36
C GLU A 22 15.22 -8.56 9.09
N ASN A 23 14.89 -7.99 10.25
CA ASN A 23 13.74 -8.40 11.04
C ASN A 23 12.43 -8.21 10.26
N PHE A 24 12.28 -7.13 9.52
CA PHE A 24 11.09 -6.92 8.71
C PHE A 24 10.99 -7.89 7.53
N ALA A 25 12.07 -8.16 6.79
CA ALA A 25 12.07 -9.12 5.70
C ALA A 25 11.74 -10.54 6.20
N GLN A 26 12.27 -10.92 7.37
CA GLN A 26 11.98 -12.22 8.00
C GLN A 26 10.54 -12.34 8.51
N ASN A 27 9.92 -11.22 8.91
CA ASN A 27 8.57 -11.19 9.47
C ASN A 27 7.50 -10.66 8.50
N LEU A 28 7.87 -10.24 7.30
CA LEU A 28 6.93 -9.84 6.25
C LEU A 28 6.24 -11.10 5.74
N LEU A 29 4.97 -11.24 6.10
CA LEU A 29 4.21 -12.46 5.85
C LEU A 29 3.05 -12.18 4.91
N SER A 30 3.37 -11.85 3.66
CA SER A 30 2.39 -11.60 2.61
C SER A 30 2.29 -12.79 1.64
N PRO A 31 1.08 -13.19 1.22
CA PRO A 31 0.93 -14.18 0.15
C PRO A 31 1.27 -13.60 -1.24
N ASP A 32 1.39 -12.27 -1.34
CA ASP A 32 1.63 -11.54 -2.58
C ASP A 32 3.07 -11.07 -2.73
N ILE A 33 3.72 -10.71 -1.62
CA ILE A 33 4.99 -10.01 -1.63
C ILE A 33 5.97 -10.78 -0.74
N VAL A 34 7.16 -11.04 -1.29
CA VAL A 34 8.24 -11.69 -0.57
C VAL A 34 9.46 -10.79 -0.61
N MET A 35 10.19 -10.76 0.50
CA MET A 35 11.46 -10.08 0.60
C MET A 35 12.49 -10.97 1.28
N TRP A 36 13.72 -10.98 0.77
CA TRP A 36 14.82 -11.74 1.34
C TRP A 36 16.14 -11.00 1.17
N GLY A 37 17.06 -11.19 2.12
CA GLY A 37 18.40 -10.64 2.02
C GLY A 37 19.25 -11.40 1.01
N GLU A 38 20.20 -10.72 0.39
CA GLU A 38 21.31 -11.36 -0.33
C GLU A 38 22.02 -12.36 0.60
N GLU A 39 22.45 -13.50 0.03
CA GLU A 39 23.26 -14.46 0.78
C GLU A 39 24.65 -13.88 1.04
N SER A 40 24.93 -13.53 2.30
CA SER A 40 26.24 -13.08 2.73
C SER A 40 26.62 -13.69 4.08
N GLU A 41 27.92 -13.69 4.39
CA GLU A 41 28.43 -14.14 5.71
C GLU A 41 28.09 -13.15 6.84
N THR A 42 27.49 -12.00 6.52
CA THR A 42 27.18 -10.91 7.44
C THR A 42 25.72 -10.47 7.31
N ILE A 43 25.35 -9.34 7.93
CA ILE A 43 24.01 -8.77 7.74
C ILE A 43 23.88 -8.36 6.26
N PRO A 44 22.83 -8.80 5.54
CA PRO A 44 22.66 -8.47 4.12
C PRO A 44 22.59 -6.96 3.92
N ALA A 45 23.40 -6.43 3.01
CA ALA A 45 23.34 -5.03 2.58
C ALA A 45 22.17 -4.80 1.61
N TRP A 46 21.84 -5.83 0.83
CA TRP A 46 20.80 -5.80 -0.18
C TRP A 46 19.67 -6.77 0.16
N TYR A 47 18.45 -6.34 -0.16
CA TYR A 47 17.26 -7.16 -0.03
C TYR A 47 16.54 -7.21 -1.38
N ALA A 48 16.24 -8.39 -1.85
CA ALA A 48 15.40 -8.59 -3.02
C ALA A 48 13.93 -8.52 -2.61
N TRP A 49 13.11 -7.89 -3.44
CA TRP A 49 11.68 -7.72 -3.29
C TRP A 49 10.99 -8.27 -4.54
N THR A 50 10.01 -9.14 -4.36
CA THR A 50 9.32 -9.81 -5.48
C THR A 50 7.84 -10.04 -5.20
N SER A 51 7.13 -10.38 -6.27
CA SER A 51 5.80 -10.96 -6.25
C SER A 51 5.68 -12.05 -7.31
N ARG A 52 5.03 -13.16 -6.96
CA ARG A 52 4.65 -14.21 -7.93
C ARG A 52 3.76 -13.69 -9.06
N HIS A 53 3.07 -12.58 -8.84
CA HIS A 53 2.21 -11.99 -9.85
C HIS A 53 3.00 -11.42 -11.03
N PHE A 54 4.32 -11.32 -10.91
CA PHE A 54 5.25 -10.95 -11.97
C PHE A 54 5.57 -12.13 -12.89
N ASP A 55 5.38 -13.37 -12.46
CA ASP A 55 5.78 -14.57 -13.22
C ASP A 55 5.02 -14.71 -14.55
N GLU A 56 3.87 -14.05 -14.69
CA GLU A 56 3.09 -14.01 -15.93
C GLU A 56 3.48 -12.88 -16.87
N ALA A 57 4.36 -11.98 -16.45
CA ALA A 57 4.81 -10.90 -17.31
C ALA A 57 5.48 -11.47 -18.58
N SER A 58 4.94 -11.08 -19.71
CA SER A 58 5.38 -11.52 -21.05
C SER A 58 6.24 -10.47 -21.74
N THR A 59 6.20 -9.22 -21.25
CA THR A 59 6.93 -8.08 -21.81
C THR A 59 7.58 -7.25 -20.71
N PRO A 60 8.64 -6.49 -21.04
CA PRO A 60 9.26 -5.54 -20.13
C PRO A 60 8.26 -4.56 -19.49
N GLN A 61 7.35 -3.99 -20.29
CA GLN A 61 6.35 -3.02 -19.81
C GLN A 61 5.38 -3.69 -18.83
N GLU A 62 4.90 -4.90 -19.13
CA GLU A 62 3.97 -5.61 -18.26
C GLU A 62 4.58 -5.91 -16.89
N PHE A 63 5.86 -6.33 -16.86
CA PHE A 63 6.59 -6.52 -15.62
C PHE A 63 6.69 -5.21 -14.83
N LEU A 64 7.11 -4.13 -15.49
CA LEU A 64 7.27 -2.81 -14.85
C LEU A 64 5.95 -2.24 -14.32
N ASP A 65 4.86 -2.39 -15.07
CA ASP A 65 3.53 -1.92 -14.67
C ASP A 65 3.03 -2.69 -13.44
N LYS A 66 3.17 -4.02 -13.44
CA LYS A 66 2.77 -4.87 -12.31
C LYS A 66 3.60 -4.56 -11.07
N MET A 67 4.92 -4.43 -11.24
CA MET A 67 5.83 -4.04 -10.17
C MET A 67 5.44 -2.68 -9.58
N THR A 68 5.23 -1.68 -10.44
CA THR A 68 4.88 -0.31 -10.02
C THR A 68 3.55 -0.28 -9.25
N ALA A 69 2.51 -0.94 -9.76
CA ALA A 69 1.22 -1.00 -9.10
C ALA A 69 1.27 -1.78 -7.77
N MET A 70 2.00 -2.90 -7.73
CA MET A 70 2.19 -3.70 -6.52
C MET A 70 2.99 -2.94 -5.46
N LYS A 71 4.05 -2.23 -5.87
CA LYS A 71 4.86 -1.40 -4.98
C LYS A 71 4.06 -0.24 -4.40
N ALA A 72 3.25 0.45 -5.21
CA ALA A 72 2.35 1.48 -4.71
C ALA A 72 1.37 0.91 -3.67
N MET A 73 0.77 -0.26 -3.91
CA MET A 73 -0.10 -0.90 -2.93
C MET A 73 0.64 -1.25 -1.62
N PHE A 74 1.85 -1.81 -1.72
CA PHE A 74 2.70 -2.12 -0.58
C PHE A 74 3.05 -0.88 0.25
N ASP A 75 3.52 0.19 -0.42
CA ASP A 75 3.84 1.46 0.23
C ASP A 75 2.61 2.06 0.90
N GLY A 76 1.45 1.93 0.26
CA GLY A 76 0.19 2.39 0.84
C GLY A 76 -0.14 1.69 2.15
N ALA A 77 0.02 0.36 2.18
CA ALA A 77 -0.22 -0.42 3.38
C ALA A 77 0.80 -0.09 4.48
N MET A 78 2.06 0.19 4.11
CA MET A 78 3.08 0.69 5.04
C MET A 78 2.75 2.09 5.59
N TYR A 79 2.26 3.01 4.75
CA TYR A 79 1.79 4.33 5.19
C TYR A 79 0.60 4.23 6.14
N LEU A 80 -0.33 3.29 5.94
CA LEU A 80 -1.44 3.09 6.87
C LEU A 80 -0.99 2.52 8.22
N ALA A 81 0.08 1.73 8.24
CA ALA A 81 0.64 1.13 9.46
C ALA A 81 1.55 2.09 10.24
N SER A 82 2.37 2.87 9.53
CA SER A 82 3.45 3.67 10.12
C SER A 82 3.26 5.19 10.00
N GLY A 83 2.22 5.64 9.28
CA GLY A 83 1.98 7.05 9.02
C GLY A 83 3.12 7.70 8.22
N ARG A 84 3.32 9.00 8.41
CA ARG A 84 4.39 9.79 7.77
C ARG A 84 5.81 9.37 8.17
N ASN A 85 5.97 8.52 9.18
CA ASN A 85 7.28 7.98 9.57
C ASN A 85 7.74 6.85 8.64
N TYR A 86 6.88 6.38 7.74
CA TYR A 86 7.28 5.47 6.67
C TYR A 86 8.08 6.22 5.60
N TYR A 87 9.18 5.60 5.18
CA TYR A 87 9.97 6.04 4.05
C TYR A 87 9.93 4.91 3.01
N PRO A 88 9.36 5.16 1.83
CA PRO A 88 9.23 4.15 0.79
C PRO A 88 10.57 3.50 0.45
N LEU A 89 10.55 2.18 0.28
CA LEU A 89 11.70 1.44 -0.21
C LEU A 89 12.01 1.88 -1.64
N GLU A 90 13.26 2.25 -1.90
CA GLU A 90 13.74 2.48 -3.25
C GLU A 90 14.05 1.12 -3.89
N LEU A 91 13.29 0.76 -4.93
CA LEU A 91 13.52 -0.46 -5.69
C LEU A 91 14.40 -0.12 -6.89
N VAL A 92 15.52 -0.82 -7.00
CA VAL A 92 16.55 -0.65 -8.02
C VAL A 92 16.93 -1.99 -8.61
N ASN A 93 17.75 -1.98 -9.67
CA ASN A 93 18.35 -3.18 -10.26
C ASN A 93 17.33 -4.31 -10.48
N PRO A 94 16.32 -4.11 -11.34
CA PRO A 94 15.45 -5.20 -11.77
C PRO A 94 16.32 -6.38 -12.20
N SER A 95 15.90 -7.58 -11.84
CA SER A 95 16.68 -8.81 -12.02
C SER A 95 15.76 -9.98 -12.34
N ALA A 96 16.31 -10.98 -13.03
CA ALA A 96 15.62 -12.21 -13.36
C ALA A 96 16.51 -13.42 -13.06
N GLU A 97 15.90 -14.49 -12.54
CA GLU A 97 16.61 -15.73 -12.20
C GLU A 97 17.01 -16.51 -13.47
N ASN A 98 16.11 -16.56 -14.46
CA ASN A 98 16.35 -17.32 -15.70
C ASN A 98 17.04 -16.45 -16.75
N VAL A 99 17.99 -17.04 -17.50
CA VAL A 99 18.74 -16.35 -18.56
C VAL A 99 17.81 -15.79 -19.65
N GLN A 100 16.75 -16.52 -20.01
CA GLN A 100 15.79 -16.08 -21.04
C GLN A 100 15.00 -14.83 -20.61
N ASP A 101 14.88 -14.61 -19.31
CA ASP A 101 14.12 -13.50 -18.73
C ASP A 101 14.99 -12.24 -18.54
N GLN A 102 16.32 -12.34 -18.70
CA GLN A 102 17.23 -11.20 -18.56
C GLN A 102 17.05 -10.15 -19.66
N GLU A 103 16.67 -10.55 -20.88
CA GLU A 103 16.33 -9.61 -21.96
C GLU A 103 15.15 -8.71 -21.56
N ILE A 104 14.14 -9.29 -20.90
CA ILE A 104 12.96 -8.55 -20.41
C ILE A 104 13.35 -7.45 -19.41
N VAL A 105 14.37 -7.72 -18.58
CA VAL A 105 14.85 -6.82 -17.54
C VAL A 105 15.77 -5.72 -18.08
N CYS A 106 16.57 -6.01 -19.10
CA CYS A 106 17.46 -5.02 -19.70
C CYS A 106 16.71 -3.97 -20.54
N ASP A 107 15.61 -4.36 -21.18
CA ASP A 107 14.85 -3.51 -22.08
C ASP A 107 13.63 -2.86 -21.41
N LEU A 108 13.77 -2.48 -20.13
CA LEU A 108 12.70 -1.80 -19.42
C LEU A 108 12.33 -0.47 -20.11
N PRO A 109 11.04 -0.26 -20.43
CA PRO A 109 10.59 0.83 -21.28
C PRO A 109 10.27 2.08 -20.44
N TYR A 110 9.28 2.87 -20.89
CA TYR A 110 8.73 4.04 -20.23
C TYR A 110 8.30 3.80 -18.77
N PRO A 111 8.05 4.86 -17.98
CA PRO A 111 7.63 4.73 -16.59
C PRO A 111 6.48 3.75 -16.39
N GLY A 112 6.55 2.97 -15.32
CA GLY A 112 5.53 1.97 -15.02
C GLY A 112 4.16 2.58 -14.77
N ASN A 113 3.13 1.89 -15.25
CA ASN A 113 1.75 2.30 -15.10
C ASN A 113 1.18 1.83 -13.75
N VAL A 114 1.14 2.75 -12.79
CA VAL A 114 0.54 2.46 -11.47
C VAL A 114 -0.95 2.15 -11.54
N THR A 115 -1.68 2.47 -12.60
CA THR A 115 -3.15 2.33 -12.63
C THR A 115 -3.62 0.89 -12.80
N ILE A 116 -2.77 -0.03 -13.26
CA ILE A 116 -3.18 -1.41 -13.54
C ILE A 116 -3.48 -2.22 -12.27
N ASN A 117 -4.17 -3.36 -12.43
CA ASN A 117 -4.28 -4.39 -11.41
C ASN A 117 -3.02 -5.29 -11.46
N PRO A 118 -2.17 -5.34 -10.43
CA PRO A 118 -0.97 -6.14 -10.46
C PRO A 118 -1.24 -7.64 -10.25
N PHE A 119 -2.40 -8.01 -9.71
CA PHE A 119 -2.71 -9.39 -9.33
C PHE A 119 -2.95 -10.26 -10.57
N SER A 120 -2.20 -11.35 -10.66
CA SER A 120 -2.42 -12.45 -11.59
C SER A 120 -3.61 -13.31 -11.14
N PRO A 121 -4.61 -13.56 -12.02
CA PRO A 121 -5.70 -14.47 -11.74
C PRO A 121 -5.26 -15.89 -11.35
N LYS A 122 -4.15 -16.39 -11.93
CA LYS A 122 -3.58 -17.70 -11.64
C LYS A 122 -3.05 -17.78 -10.21
N HIS A 123 -2.47 -16.69 -9.71
CA HIS A 123 -1.82 -16.66 -8.41
C HIS A 123 -2.74 -16.22 -7.26
N LEU A 124 -3.92 -15.66 -7.56
CA LEU A 124 -4.91 -15.26 -6.54
C LEU A 124 -5.30 -16.40 -5.57
N LYS A 125 -5.30 -17.66 -6.03
CA LYS A 125 -5.72 -18.83 -5.22
C LYS A 125 -4.58 -19.65 -4.63
N THR A 126 -3.34 -19.20 -4.80
CA THR A 126 -2.16 -19.94 -4.36
C THR A 126 -1.66 -19.40 -3.02
N HIS A 127 -1.31 -20.28 -2.08
CA HIS A 127 -0.57 -19.92 -0.86
C HIS A 127 0.70 -20.76 -0.70
N HIS A 128 1.63 -20.27 0.13
CA HIS A 128 2.75 -21.06 0.62
C HIS A 128 2.87 -20.91 2.13
N GLY A 129 2.30 -21.87 2.87
CA GLY A 129 2.66 -22.12 4.27
C GLY A 129 2.46 -20.95 5.24
N LEU A 130 1.51 -20.06 4.98
CA LEU A 130 1.22 -18.92 5.86
C LEU A 130 0.17 -19.31 6.92
N ASP A 131 0.47 -19.03 8.18
CA ASP A 131 -0.44 -19.21 9.32
C ASP A 131 -1.62 -18.22 9.25
N GLN A 132 -2.82 -18.64 9.67
CA GLN A 132 -4.01 -17.78 9.75
C GLN A 132 -3.87 -16.64 10.76
N SER A 133 -3.02 -16.79 11.79
CA SER A 133 -2.73 -15.72 12.78
C SER A 133 -2.17 -14.45 12.11
N LYS A 134 -1.75 -14.53 10.85
CA LYS A 134 -1.09 -13.45 10.12
C LYS A 134 -2.04 -12.41 9.53
N LEU A 135 -3.34 -12.70 9.45
CA LEU A 135 -4.34 -11.67 9.12
C LEU A 135 -4.55 -10.65 10.25
N ASP A 136 -4.01 -10.89 11.45
CA ASP A 136 -4.03 -9.93 12.54
C ASP A 136 -3.03 -8.77 12.29
N ASP A 137 -1.99 -9.00 11.48
CA ASP A 137 -1.06 -7.97 11.03
C ASP A 137 -1.73 -7.04 9.99
N PRO A 138 -1.83 -5.71 10.26
CA PRO A 138 -2.50 -4.78 9.36
C PRO A 138 -1.91 -4.70 7.96
N LEU A 139 -0.58 -4.82 7.83
CA LEU A 139 0.11 -4.75 6.54
C LEU A 139 -0.33 -5.94 5.66
N THR A 140 -0.17 -7.16 6.19
CA THR A 140 -0.55 -8.41 5.54
C THR A 140 -2.03 -8.43 5.19
N ARG A 141 -2.90 -8.09 6.17
CA ARG A 141 -4.34 -8.05 5.96
C ARG A 141 -4.74 -7.10 4.85
N ASN A 142 -4.21 -5.87 4.84
CA ASN A 142 -4.61 -4.86 3.88
C ASN A 142 -4.13 -5.21 2.46
N ILE A 143 -2.92 -5.75 2.32
CA ILE A 143 -2.42 -6.27 1.02
C ILE A 143 -3.31 -7.40 0.51
N PHE A 144 -3.65 -8.36 1.38
CA PHE A 144 -4.49 -9.49 0.99
C PHE A 144 -5.94 -9.06 0.67
N LEU A 145 -6.50 -8.12 1.44
CA LEU A 145 -7.83 -7.54 1.19
C LEU A 145 -7.92 -6.92 -0.20
N ALA A 146 -6.86 -6.24 -0.65
CA ALA A 146 -6.83 -5.56 -1.94
C ALA A 146 -7.01 -6.51 -3.15
N ARG A 147 -6.83 -7.83 -2.98
CA ARG A 147 -7.15 -8.83 -4.02
C ARG A 147 -8.65 -8.90 -4.34
N TYR A 148 -9.48 -8.64 -3.34
CA TYR A 148 -10.93 -8.91 -3.37
C TYR A 148 -11.78 -7.64 -3.22
N ASP A 149 -11.14 -6.52 -2.90
CA ASP A 149 -11.80 -5.27 -2.55
C ASP A 149 -11.18 -4.11 -3.32
N GLU A 150 -11.88 -3.66 -4.36
CA GLU A 150 -11.41 -2.59 -5.25
C GLU A 150 -11.22 -1.25 -4.50
N VAL A 151 -12.02 -0.99 -3.46
CA VAL A 151 -11.91 0.24 -2.67
C VAL A 151 -10.66 0.18 -1.80
N ALA A 152 -10.39 -0.98 -1.16
CA ALA A 152 -9.15 -1.17 -0.42
C ALA A 152 -7.92 -1.02 -1.35
N PHE A 153 -7.97 -1.67 -2.52
CA PHE A 153 -6.91 -1.56 -3.53
C PHE A 153 -6.66 -0.11 -3.97
N ALA A 154 -7.73 0.66 -4.24
CA ALA A 154 -7.63 2.06 -4.62
C ALA A 154 -7.04 2.94 -3.50
N ILE A 155 -7.50 2.75 -2.25
CA ILE A 155 -6.97 3.45 -1.07
C ILE A 155 -5.46 3.22 -0.94
N LEU A 156 -5.03 1.96 -0.98
CA LEU A 156 -3.62 1.61 -0.80
C LEU A 156 -2.76 2.18 -1.93
N LYS A 157 -3.15 1.99 -3.19
CA LYS A 157 -2.36 2.54 -4.31
C LYS A 157 -2.27 4.05 -4.26
N TYR A 158 -3.37 4.73 -3.96
CA TYR A 158 -3.37 6.19 -3.92
C TYR A 158 -2.44 6.74 -2.85
N VAL A 159 -2.52 6.23 -1.62
CA VAL A 159 -1.64 6.68 -0.54
C VAL A 159 -0.19 6.20 -0.74
N GLY A 160 0.02 5.06 -1.39
CA GLY A 160 1.37 4.62 -1.77
C GLY A 160 2.09 5.56 -2.73
N VAL A 161 1.36 6.12 -3.70
CA VAL A 161 1.92 7.11 -4.64
C VAL A 161 2.08 8.49 -4.01
N ASN A 162 1.06 8.94 -3.28
CA ASN A 162 0.97 10.33 -2.83
C ASN A 162 1.53 10.55 -1.41
N GLY A 163 1.79 9.49 -0.65
CA GLY A 163 2.09 9.56 0.78
C GLY A 163 0.92 10.09 1.60
N ILE A 164 1.18 10.40 2.87
CA ILE A 164 0.21 11.01 3.78
C ILE A 164 0.25 12.53 3.65
N THR A 165 -0.80 13.08 3.05
CA THR A 165 -1.00 14.51 2.78
C THR A 165 -2.46 14.86 3.05
N TYR A 166 -2.82 16.15 3.07
CA TYR A 166 -4.24 16.52 3.18
C TYR A 166 -5.07 15.94 2.04
N GLN A 167 -4.52 15.83 0.83
CA GLN A 167 -5.22 15.25 -0.32
C GLN A 167 -5.51 13.76 -0.10
N SER A 168 -4.53 12.96 0.34
CA SER A 168 -4.76 11.53 0.57
C SER A 168 -5.67 11.25 1.76
N LEU A 169 -5.54 12.02 2.84
CA LEU A 169 -6.45 11.93 3.97
C LEU A 169 -7.89 12.31 3.58
N TYR A 170 -8.07 13.32 2.73
CA TYR A 170 -9.41 13.67 2.25
C TYR A 170 -9.96 12.59 1.31
N ALA A 171 -9.11 12.02 0.44
CA ALA A 171 -9.51 10.93 -0.43
C ALA A 171 -10.01 9.71 0.38
N PHE A 172 -9.40 9.40 1.53
CA PHE A 172 -9.93 8.37 2.44
C PHE A 172 -11.36 8.67 2.88
N ARG A 173 -11.64 9.92 3.27
CA ARG A 173 -13.00 10.34 3.62
C ARG A 173 -13.96 10.11 2.46
N ASP A 174 -13.60 10.51 1.25
CA ASP A 174 -14.47 10.35 0.08
C ASP A 174 -14.74 8.86 -0.22
N TRP A 175 -13.71 8.00 -0.21
CA TRP A 175 -13.91 6.55 -0.38
C TRP A 175 -14.77 5.92 0.71
N MET A 176 -14.57 6.29 1.98
CA MET A 176 -15.41 5.80 3.08
C MET A 176 -16.87 6.21 2.85
N LYS A 177 -17.12 7.43 2.38
CA LYS A 177 -18.46 7.94 2.08
C LYS A 177 -19.12 7.22 0.91
N ASP A 178 -18.40 7.07 -0.19
CA ASP A 178 -18.89 6.39 -1.38
C ASP A 178 -19.18 4.90 -1.09
N ALA A 179 -18.46 4.32 -0.12
CA ALA A 179 -18.70 2.96 0.39
C ALA A 179 -19.75 2.88 1.53
N GLY A 180 -20.49 3.96 1.79
CA GLY A 180 -21.67 3.96 2.66
C GLY A 180 -21.45 4.39 4.11
N TRP A 181 -20.26 4.87 4.50
CA TRP A 181 -20.10 5.55 5.80
C TRP A 181 -20.59 7.00 5.71
N ASP A 182 -21.28 7.51 6.73
CA ASP A 182 -21.59 8.93 6.80
C ASP A 182 -20.50 9.72 7.55
N ASP A 183 -20.58 11.05 7.51
CA ASP A 183 -19.62 11.92 8.20
C ASP A 183 -19.64 11.70 9.73
N LYS A 184 -20.77 11.25 10.29
CA LYS A 184 -20.88 10.94 11.72
C LYS A 184 -20.04 9.70 12.05
N LYS A 185 -20.21 8.60 11.32
CA LYS A 185 -19.45 7.37 11.50
C LYS A 185 -17.95 7.60 11.29
N ILE A 186 -17.58 8.37 10.27
CA ILE A 186 -16.16 8.72 10.04
C ILE A 186 -15.59 9.50 11.23
N ALA A 187 -16.32 10.49 11.75
CA ALA A 187 -15.89 11.25 12.91
C ALA A 187 -15.77 10.36 14.17
N ASP A 188 -16.77 9.50 14.42
CA ASP A 188 -16.80 8.60 15.56
C ASP A 188 -15.60 7.63 15.53
N GLU A 189 -15.32 7.00 14.38
CA GLU A 189 -14.19 6.07 14.21
C GLU A 189 -12.82 6.80 14.25
N ALA A 190 -12.78 8.09 13.89
CA ALA A 190 -11.60 8.94 14.06
C ALA A 190 -11.39 9.44 15.50
N GLY A 191 -12.36 9.21 16.41
CA GLY A 191 -12.34 9.78 17.77
C GLY A 191 -12.55 11.29 17.79
N TRP A 192 -13.30 11.82 16.83
CA TRP A 192 -13.54 13.24 16.60
C TRP A 192 -15.00 13.62 16.82
N SER A 193 -15.24 14.89 17.15
CA SER A 193 -16.56 15.48 17.01
C SER A 193 -16.83 15.80 15.52
N GLY A 194 -18.11 15.90 15.14
CA GLY A 194 -18.47 16.37 13.80
C GLY A 194 -17.91 17.76 13.47
N SER A 195 -17.74 18.63 14.47
CA SER A 195 -17.07 19.94 14.30
C SER A 195 -15.58 19.78 13.95
N ARG A 196 -14.89 18.81 14.53
CA ARG A 196 -13.48 18.56 14.27
C ARG A 196 -13.28 17.97 12.87
N LEU A 197 -14.17 17.07 12.43
CA LEU A 197 -14.19 16.62 11.03
C LEU A 197 -14.44 17.79 10.06
N LYS A 198 -15.34 18.72 10.42
CA LYS A 198 -15.58 19.93 9.63
C LYS A 198 -14.35 20.83 9.54
N ASP A 199 -13.62 21.02 10.65
CA ASP A 199 -12.36 21.77 10.67
C ASP A 199 -11.33 21.11 9.73
N PHE A 200 -11.21 19.78 9.73
CA PHE A 200 -10.39 19.05 8.76
C PHE A 200 -10.80 19.34 7.31
N THR A 201 -12.08 19.16 6.98
CA THR A 201 -12.54 19.35 5.59
C THR A 201 -12.37 20.78 5.11
N ASN A 202 -12.58 21.76 5.99
CA ASN A 202 -12.36 23.17 5.68
C ASN A 202 -10.87 23.45 5.46
N THR A 203 -9.99 22.82 6.24
CA THR A 203 -8.54 22.98 6.11
C THR A 203 -8.04 22.41 4.79
N ALA A 204 -8.40 21.15 4.48
CA ALA A 204 -7.97 20.44 3.28
C ALA A 204 -8.44 21.11 1.96
N ASN A 205 -9.57 21.81 1.99
CA ASN A 205 -10.16 22.46 0.82
C ASN A 205 -9.77 23.95 0.67
N ASN A 206 -9.02 24.54 1.62
CA ASN A 206 -8.77 25.97 1.62
C ASN A 206 -7.38 26.34 1.05
N PRO A 207 -7.30 26.92 -0.17
CA PRO A 207 -6.03 27.35 -0.77
C PRO A 207 -5.38 28.53 -0.07
N ALA A 208 -6.11 29.34 0.69
CA ALA A 208 -5.48 30.41 1.47
C ALA A 208 -4.66 29.85 2.65
N TYR A 209 -4.95 28.63 3.10
CA TYR A 209 -4.14 27.94 4.12
C TYR A 209 -3.09 27.00 3.51
N LEU A 210 -3.50 26.12 2.57
CA LEU A 210 -2.60 25.09 2.01
C LEU A 210 -1.84 25.52 0.74
N GLY A 211 -2.17 26.68 0.17
CA GLY A 211 -1.58 27.15 -1.09
C GLY A 211 -1.75 26.12 -2.21
N PRO A 212 -0.67 25.73 -2.91
CA PRO A 212 -0.74 24.75 -4.02
C PRO A 212 -1.09 23.34 -3.54
N PHE A 213 -1.08 23.07 -2.24
CA PHE A 213 -1.42 21.78 -1.66
C PHE A 213 -2.88 21.67 -1.21
N ALA A 214 -3.72 22.67 -1.51
CA ALA A 214 -5.16 22.52 -1.33
C ALA A 214 -5.74 21.58 -2.40
N ARG A 215 -6.83 20.88 -2.05
CA ARG A 215 -7.60 20.08 -3.03
C ARG A 215 -8.17 20.96 -4.16
N HIS A 216 -8.60 22.17 -3.83
CA HIS A 216 -9.22 23.11 -4.76
C HIS A 216 -8.38 24.37 -4.89
N GLY A 217 -8.23 24.88 -6.11
CA GLY A 217 -7.66 26.20 -6.37
C GLY A 217 -8.63 27.33 -5.99
N GLY A 218 -8.10 28.54 -5.83
CA GLY A 218 -8.85 29.81 -5.73
C GLY A 218 -10.23 29.73 -5.08
N SER A 219 -10.29 29.55 -3.75
CA SER A 219 -11.55 29.66 -3.01
C SER A 219 -11.83 31.13 -2.66
N LYS A 220 -13.10 31.54 -2.76
CA LYS A 220 -13.59 32.81 -2.19
C LYS A 220 -13.84 32.71 -0.69
N ASP A 221 -13.75 31.51 -0.11
CA ASP A 221 -14.00 31.27 1.29
C ASP A 221 -12.86 31.84 2.14
N PRO A 222 -13.18 32.49 3.27
CA PRO A 222 -12.16 32.96 4.19
C PRO A 222 -11.33 31.77 4.71
N PRO A 223 -10.05 31.99 5.07
CA PRO A 223 -9.24 30.97 5.72
C PRO A 223 -9.98 30.32 6.90
N PRO A 224 -9.80 29.01 7.13
CA PRO A 224 -10.42 28.33 8.25
C PRO A 224 -10.02 29.02 9.56
N LYS A 225 -10.99 29.33 10.42
CA LYS A 225 -10.74 29.95 11.74
C LYS A 225 -9.89 29.06 12.66
N ARG A 226 -9.97 27.75 12.42
CA ARG A 226 -9.29 26.70 13.17
C ARG A 226 -8.70 25.70 12.18
N PRO A 227 -7.57 26.01 11.54
CA PRO A 227 -6.92 25.05 10.69
C PRO A 227 -6.49 23.84 11.52
N MET A 228 -6.76 22.64 11.02
CA MET A 228 -6.29 21.39 11.64
C MET A 228 -4.89 21.09 11.13
N LEU A 229 -3.94 20.80 12.01
CA LEU A 229 -2.59 20.42 11.60
C LEU A 229 -2.58 19.03 10.96
N LEU A 230 -1.61 18.78 10.07
CA LEU A 230 -1.52 17.51 9.36
C LEU A 230 -1.31 16.33 10.32
N ASP A 231 -0.50 16.51 11.36
CA ASP A 231 -0.30 15.53 12.44
C ASP A 231 -1.61 15.14 13.14
N GLU A 232 -2.47 16.12 13.38
CA GLU A 232 -3.77 15.89 14.01
C GLU A 232 -4.72 15.16 13.05
N ALA A 233 -4.75 15.59 11.79
CA ALA A 233 -5.58 15.00 10.74
C ALA A 233 -5.18 13.54 10.46
N GLU A 234 -3.88 13.29 10.34
CA GLU A 234 -3.28 11.98 10.11
C GLU A 234 -3.72 10.99 11.17
N LYS A 235 -3.56 11.33 12.46
CA LYS A 235 -3.89 10.42 13.56
C LYS A 235 -5.34 9.96 13.50
N GLY A 236 -6.29 10.88 13.32
CA GLY A 236 -7.71 10.54 13.31
C GLY A 236 -8.13 9.80 12.04
N LEU A 237 -7.70 10.24 10.87
CA LEU A 237 -8.12 9.61 9.61
C LEU A 237 -7.42 8.30 9.32
N LEU A 238 -6.17 8.10 9.77
CA LEU A 238 -5.55 6.78 9.74
C LEU A 238 -6.28 5.79 10.66
N GLN A 239 -6.77 6.24 11.81
CA GLN A 239 -7.60 5.39 12.67
C GLN A 239 -8.91 5.02 11.96
N ALA A 240 -9.63 5.99 11.41
CA ALA A 240 -10.89 5.76 10.72
C ALA A 240 -10.73 4.83 9.49
N VAL A 241 -9.72 5.06 8.63
CA VAL A 241 -9.50 4.24 7.44
C VAL A 241 -9.10 2.81 7.81
N ASN A 242 -8.31 2.61 8.88
CA ASN A 242 -7.99 1.24 9.34
C ASN A 242 -9.23 0.51 9.86
N ARG A 243 -10.13 1.20 10.57
CA ARG A 243 -11.44 0.65 10.98
C ARG A 243 -12.33 0.33 9.79
N PHE A 244 -12.30 1.19 8.78
CA PHE A 244 -13.01 0.97 7.52
C PHE A 244 -12.49 -0.28 6.80
N LEU A 245 -11.18 -0.42 6.62
CA LEU A 245 -10.58 -1.60 5.98
C LEU A 245 -10.84 -2.89 6.77
N LEU A 246 -10.87 -2.83 8.10
CA LEU A 246 -11.31 -3.97 8.93
C LEU A 246 -12.77 -4.35 8.66
N HIS A 247 -13.67 -3.37 8.59
CA HIS A 247 -15.08 -3.61 8.26
C HIS A 247 -15.23 -4.20 6.84
N ARG A 248 -14.44 -3.72 5.87
CA ARG A 248 -14.38 -4.27 4.52
C ARG A 248 -13.87 -5.71 4.50
N ALA A 249 -12.80 -6.01 5.22
CA ALA A 249 -12.28 -7.37 5.38
C ALA A 249 -13.32 -8.34 5.97
N ALA A 250 -14.12 -7.89 6.95
CA ALA A 250 -15.21 -8.69 7.48
C ALA A 250 -16.35 -8.88 6.46
N THR A 251 -16.65 -7.85 5.66
CA THR A 251 -17.70 -7.90 4.61
C THR A 251 -17.37 -8.92 3.52
N VAL A 252 -16.09 -9.02 3.15
CA VAL A 252 -15.59 -9.96 2.13
C VAL A 252 -15.39 -11.38 2.69
N ASP A 253 -15.50 -11.57 4.02
CA ASP A 253 -15.06 -12.79 4.71
C ASP A 253 -13.61 -13.16 4.36
N LEU A 254 -12.71 -12.21 4.58
CA LEU A 254 -11.30 -12.34 4.21
C LEU A 254 -10.63 -13.58 4.82
N ARG A 255 -11.12 -14.07 5.96
CA ARG A 255 -10.63 -15.30 6.59
C ARG A 255 -11.05 -16.54 5.80
N ALA A 256 -12.28 -16.60 5.27
CA ALA A 256 -12.68 -17.66 4.35
C ALA A 256 -11.82 -17.63 3.08
N GLU A 257 -11.58 -16.46 2.50
CA GLU A 257 -10.72 -16.32 1.32
C GLU A 257 -9.28 -16.78 1.58
N TRP A 258 -8.73 -16.47 2.75
CA TRP A 258 -7.41 -16.97 3.16
C TRP A 258 -7.36 -18.50 3.28
N ASN A 259 -8.40 -19.08 3.89
CA ASN A 259 -8.49 -20.53 4.09
C ASN A 259 -8.74 -21.29 2.79
N ALA A 260 -9.30 -20.61 1.78
CA ALA A 260 -9.53 -21.17 0.46
C ALA A 260 -8.27 -21.24 -0.40
N LEU A 261 -7.19 -20.54 -0.01
CA LEU A 261 -5.91 -20.66 -0.70
C LEU A 261 -5.39 -22.09 -0.57
N ARG A 262 -4.99 -22.69 -1.70
CA ARG A 262 -4.42 -24.05 -1.77
C ARG A 262 -2.98 -24.03 -2.26
#